data_AF-A0AAV2SYM2-F1
#
_entry.id   AF-A0AAV2SYM2-F1
#
_cell.length_a   1.000
_cell.length_b   1.000
_cell.length_c   1.000
_cell.angle_alpha   90.00
_cell.angle_beta   90.00
_cell.angle_gamma   90.00
#
_symmetry.space_group_name_H-M   'P 1'
#
loop_
_entity.id
_entity.type
_entity.pdbx_description
1 polymer ?
#
loop_
_entity_poly.entity_id
_entity_poly.type
_entity_poly.pdbx_seq_one_letter_code
_entity_poly.pdbx_strand_id
1 'polypeptide(L)'
;NFVTLSTLHHVLSPVDNGQELGCVVNHPTLADLEITTVPITVISTVEVSPQQVTGYVGTLQEVECSVTAAQAAANITWIIKGRDITSDAHAEIRPNKFN
;
A
#
# COMPACT_ATOMS: atom_id res chain seq x y z
N ASN A 1 -38.04 -2.17 -21.33
CA ASN A 1 -36.74 -2.56 -20.76
C ASN A 1 -36.42 -1.65 -19.61
N PHE A 2 -36.04 -2.23 -18.47
CA PHE A 2 -35.59 -1.49 -17.30
C PHE A 2 -34.11 -1.81 -17.08
N VAL A 3 -33.36 -0.84 -16.58
CA VAL A 3 -31.96 -0.98 -16.23
C VAL A 3 -31.80 -0.46 -14.80
N THR A 4 -31.16 -1.24 -13.95
CA THR A 4 -30.80 -0.83 -12.59
C THR A 4 -29.29 -0.71 -12.52
N LEU A 5 -28.81 0.47 -12.09
CA LEU A 5 -27.38 0.74 -11.90
C LEU A 5 -27.11 0.88 -10.40
N SER A 6 -26.08 0.19 -9.91
CA SER A 6 -25.57 0.33 -8.54
C SER A 6 -24.06 0.51 -8.60
N THR A 7 -23.56 1.54 -7.91
CA THR A 7 -22.13 1.87 -7.87
C THR A 7 -21.64 1.75 -6.43
N LEU A 8 -20.59 0.95 -6.21
CA LEU A 8 -19.93 0.81 -4.91
C LEU A 8 -18.69 1.70 -4.86
N HIS A 9 -18.60 2.56 -3.85
CA HIS A 9 -17.36 3.26 -3.47
C HIS A 9 -16.82 2.63 -2.18
N HIS A 10 -15.69 1.95 -2.28
CA HIS A 10 -15.05 1.28 -1.15
C HIS A 10 -13.55 1.50 -1.18
N VAL A 11 -12.94 1.73 -0.01
CA VAL A 11 -11.49 1.89 0.14
C VAL A 11 -10.91 0.51 0.42
N LEU A 12 -10.16 -0.02 -0.54
CA LEU A 12 -9.49 -1.32 -0.39
C LEU A 12 -8.33 -1.23 0.58
N SER A 13 -8.14 -2.30 1.34
CA SER A 13 -7.03 -2.52 2.27
C SER A 13 -6.20 -3.74 1.86
N PRO A 14 -4.96 -3.89 2.34
CA PRO A 14 -4.12 -5.04 2.04
C PRO A 14 -4.76 -6.39 2.37
N VAL A 15 -5.69 -6.44 3.33
CA VAL A 15 -6.40 -7.67 3.70
C VAL A 15 -7.34 -8.13 2.58
N ASP A 16 -7.78 -7.20 1.73
CA ASP A 16 -8.67 -7.46 0.61
C ASP A 16 -7.93 -8.02 -0.61
N ASN A 17 -6.59 -7.98 -0.62
CA ASN A 17 -5.81 -8.50 -1.74
C ASN A 17 -6.02 -10.00 -1.93
N GLY A 18 -6.41 -10.40 -3.13
CA GLY A 18 -6.73 -11.79 -3.46
C GLY A 18 -8.11 -12.25 -2.96
N GLN A 19 -8.90 -11.39 -2.31
CA GLN A 19 -10.30 -11.67 -2.00
C GLN A 19 -11.18 -11.45 -3.24
N GLU A 20 -12.43 -11.91 -3.17
CA GLU A 20 -13.42 -11.73 -4.24
C GLU A 20 -14.48 -10.71 -3.84
N LEU A 21 -14.68 -9.70 -4.70
CA LEU A 21 -15.79 -8.76 -4.58
C LEU A 21 -17.03 -9.34 -5.28
N GLY A 22 -18.09 -9.60 -4.52
CA GLY A 22 -19.35 -10.14 -5.05
C GLY A 22 -20.38 -9.08 -5.42
N CYS A 23 -20.95 -9.17 -6.61
CA CYS A 23 -22.20 -8.54 -6.99
C CYS A 23 -23.33 -9.59 -6.91
N VAL A 24 -24.29 -9.38 -6.00
CA VAL A 24 -25.41 -10.30 -5.76
C VAL A 24 -26.70 -9.67 -6.28
N VAL A 25 -27.32 -10.30 -7.26
CA VAL A 25 -28.56 -9.84 -7.88
C VAL A 25 -29.72 -10.71 -7.40
N ASN A 26 -30.71 -10.07 -6.80
CA ASN A 26 -31.97 -10.69 -6.43
C ASN A 26 -33.09 -10.08 -7.28
N HIS A 27 -33.71 -10.89 -8.14
CA HIS A 27 -34.83 -10.45 -8.99
C HIS A 27 -35.95 -11.47 -8.96
N PRO A 28 -37.24 -11.07 -8.89
CA PRO A 28 -38.37 -12.00 -8.74
C PRO A 28 -38.53 -13.06 -9.84
N THR A 29 -37.89 -12.85 -11.00
CA THR A 29 -37.92 -13.81 -12.11
C THR A 29 -36.78 -14.82 -12.06
N LEU A 30 -35.81 -14.65 -11.16
CA LEU A 30 -34.73 -15.61 -10.94
C LEU A 30 -35.18 -16.61 -9.89
N ALA A 31 -34.95 -17.90 -10.16
CA ALA A 31 -35.26 -18.97 -9.19
C ALA A 31 -34.30 -18.93 -7.98
N ASP A 32 -33.06 -18.52 -8.22
CA ASP A 32 -31.99 -18.37 -7.24
C ASP A 32 -31.27 -17.03 -7.43
N LEU A 33 -30.47 -16.62 -6.44
CA LEU A 33 -29.63 -15.42 -6.54
C LEU A 33 -28.56 -15.62 -7.63
N GLU A 34 -28.34 -14.58 -8.44
CA GLU A 34 -27.21 -14.55 -9.36
C GLU A 34 -26.04 -13.83 -8.69
N ILE A 35 -24.87 -14.48 -8.69
CA ILE A 35 -23.66 -13.96 -8.05
C ILE A 35 -22.57 -13.86 -9.11
N THR A 36 -21.99 -12.67 -9.27
CA THR A 36 -20.79 -12.44 -10.07
C THR A 36 -19.67 -11.97 -9.16
N THR A 37 -18.52 -12.64 -9.20
CA THR A 37 -17.34 -12.25 -8.40
C THR A 37 -16.25 -11.64 -9.28
N VAL A 38 -15.53 -10.68 -8.71
CA VAL A 38 -14.38 -10.03 -9.35
C VAL A 38 -13.20 -10.11 -8.38
N PRO A 39 -12.02 -10.61 -8.79
CA PRO A 39 -10.86 -10.69 -7.91
C PRO A 39 -10.33 -9.29 -7.59
N ILE A 40 -10.03 -9.07 -6.31
CA ILE A 40 -9.44 -7.83 -5.83
C ILE A 40 -7.91 -7.95 -5.92
N THR A 41 -7.27 -7.01 -6.62
CA THR A 41 -5.82 -6.85 -6.59
C THR A 41 -5.49 -5.50 -5.95
N VAL A 42 -4.83 -5.54 -4.79
CA VAL A 42 -4.37 -4.34 -4.09
C VAL A 42 -2.88 -4.15 -4.39
N ILE A 43 -2.55 -3.03 -5.02
CA ILE A 43 -1.17 -2.68 -5.34
C ILE A 43 -0.68 -1.73 -4.23
N SER A 44 0.26 -2.20 -3.40
CA SER A 44 1.02 -1.31 -2.52
C SER A 44 2.34 -0.98 -3.22
N THR A 45 2.48 0.25 -3.72
CA THR A 45 3.79 0.74 -4.16
C THR A 45 4.61 1.09 -2.91
N VAL A 46 5.80 0.51 -2.81
CA VAL A 46 6.82 0.87 -1.83
C VAL A 46 8.01 1.36 -2.63
N GLU A 47 8.20 2.67 -2.68
CA GLU A 47 9.37 3.28 -3.30
C GLU A 47 10.40 3.58 -2.22
N VAL A 48 11.63 3.06 -2.39
CA VAL A 48 12.75 3.25 -1.46
C VAL A 48 13.88 4.00 -2.14
N SER A 49 14.35 5.08 -1.50
CA SER A 49 15.49 5.88 -1.95
C SER A 49 16.36 6.27 -0.75
N PRO A 50 17.70 6.40 -0.89
CA PRO A 50 18.52 6.18 -2.08
C PRO A 50 18.94 4.71 -2.24
N GLN A 51 19.24 4.31 -3.48
CA GLN A 51 19.79 2.97 -3.77
C GLN A 51 21.31 2.89 -3.54
N GLN A 52 22.02 4.03 -3.54
CA GLN A 52 23.46 4.09 -3.34
C GLN A 52 23.84 5.37 -2.58
N VAL A 53 24.85 5.24 -1.71
CA VAL A 53 25.42 6.36 -0.96
C VAL A 53 26.92 6.38 -1.20
N THR A 54 27.45 7.56 -1.52
CA THR A 54 28.90 7.82 -1.64
C THR A 54 29.28 8.84 -0.58
N GLY A 55 30.38 8.61 0.13
CA GLY A 55 30.86 9.51 1.19
C GLY A 55 32.39 9.50 1.30
N TYR A 56 32.92 10.52 1.96
CA TYR A 56 34.36 10.65 2.20
C TYR A 56 34.74 10.00 3.53
N VAL A 57 35.97 9.47 3.60
CA VAL A 57 36.48 8.86 4.82
C VAL A 57 36.64 9.92 5.91
N GLY A 58 36.07 9.67 7.09
CA GLY A 58 36.20 10.54 8.25
C GLY A 58 35.23 11.72 8.31
N THR A 59 34.31 11.85 7.35
CA THR A 59 33.26 12.89 7.37
C THR A 59 31.92 12.32 7.81
N LEU A 60 31.14 13.12 8.53
CA LEU A 60 29.73 12.81 8.76
C LEU A 60 28.97 12.88 7.43
N GLN A 61 28.20 11.83 7.11
CA GLN A 61 27.36 11.78 5.92
C GLN A 61 25.90 11.68 6.34
N GLU A 62 25.07 12.60 5.85
CA GLU A 62 23.63 12.49 5.97
C GLU A 62 23.10 11.54 4.89
N VAL A 63 22.27 10.59 5.32
CA VAL A 63 21.62 9.60 4.44
C VAL A 63 20.15 9.55 4.83
N GLU A 64 19.28 9.82 3.87
CA GLU A 64 17.84 9.82 4.08
C GLU A 64 17.25 8.57 3.42
N CYS A 65 16.63 7.67 4.18
CA CYS A 65 15.82 6.59 3.59
C CYS A 65 14.38 7.07 3.52
N SER A 66 13.84 7.27 2.32
CA SER A 66 12.44 7.61 2.13
C SER A 66 11.66 6.37 1.69
N VAL A 67 10.50 6.17 2.31
CA VAL A 67 9.56 5.11 1.96
C VAL A 67 8.20 5.71 1.69
N THR A 68 7.77 5.68 0.43
CA THR A 68 6.41 6.05 0.06
C THR A 68 5.55 4.79 0.15
N ALA A 69 4.59 4.77 1.08
CA ALA A 69 3.65 3.67 1.26
C ALA A 69 2.21 4.19 1.22
N ALA A 70 1.32 3.45 0.55
CA ALA A 70 -0.05 3.88 0.28
C ALA A 70 -0.97 3.90 1.52
N GLN A 71 -0.64 3.19 2.60
CA GLN A 71 -1.60 2.94 3.68
C GLN A 71 -1.08 3.09 5.11
N ALA A 72 0.14 2.64 5.40
CA ALA A 72 0.74 2.77 6.73
C ALA A 72 2.16 3.32 6.62
N ALA A 73 2.58 4.08 7.64
CA ALA A 73 3.97 4.50 7.75
C ALA A 73 4.87 3.25 7.83
N ALA A 74 5.93 3.23 7.04
CA ALA A 74 6.88 2.13 7.04
C ALA A 74 7.83 2.24 8.25
N ASN A 75 8.15 1.10 8.85
CA ASN A 75 9.23 1.01 9.83
C ASN A 75 10.56 0.89 9.08
N ILE A 76 11.48 1.84 9.33
CA ILE A 76 12.81 1.85 8.71
C ILE A 76 13.83 1.34 9.73
N THR A 77 14.64 0.36 9.32
CA THR A 77 15.76 -0.17 10.11
C THR A 77 17.06 0.07 9.35
N TRP A 78 18.05 0.65 10.01
CA TRP A 78 19.36 0.93 9.42
C TRP A 78 20.37 -0.14 9.82
N ILE A 79 21.00 -0.78 8.84
CA ILE A 79 21.97 -1.86 9.07
C ILE A 79 23.27 -1.54 8.35
N ILE A 80 24.39 -1.59 9.08
CA ILE A 80 25.74 -1.52 8.48
C ILE A 80 26.57 -2.73 8.89
N LYS A 81 27.01 -3.51 7.91
CA LYS A 81 27.80 -4.76 8.13
C LYS A 81 27.13 -5.70 9.17
N GLY A 82 25.81 -5.82 9.13
CA GLY A 82 25.03 -6.68 10.03
C GLY A 82 24.76 -6.11 11.43
N ARG A 83 25.16 -4.87 11.74
CA ARG A 83 24.82 -4.19 12.99
C ARG A 83 23.65 -3.23 12.77
N ASP A 84 22.67 -3.29 13.66
CA ASP A 84 21.58 -2.32 13.75
C ASP A 84 22.13 -1.00 14.30
N ILE A 85 21.93 0.08 13.54
CA ILE A 85 22.31 1.46 13.88
C ILE A 85 21.09 2.39 13.83
N THR A 86 19.88 1.84 13.91
CA THR A 86 18.63 2.61 13.81
C THR A 86 18.50 3.66 14.92
N SER A 87 19.16 3.45 16.06
CA SER A 87 19.24 4.42 17.16
C SER A 87 19.87 5.75 16.78
N ASP A 88 20.71 5.76 15.74
CA ASP A 88 21.42 6.95 15.28
C ASP A 88 20.56 7.79 14.32
N ALA A 89 19.40 7.27 13.92
CA ALA A 89 18.48 7.91 12.99
C ALA A 89 17.31 8.58 13.72
N HIS A 90 16.78 9.63 13.11
CA HIS A 90 15.50 10.23 13.48
C HIS A 90 14.48 9.91 12.40
N ALA A 91 13.35 9.30 12.77
CA ALA A 91 12.25 9.00 11.85
C ALA A 91 11.12 10.03 11.99
N GLU A 92 10.65 10.57 10.86
CA GLU A 92 9.50 11.46 10.80
C GLU A 92 8.45 10.89 9.82
N ILE A 93 7.18 10.89 10.22
CA ILE A 93 6.07 10.50 9.34
C ILE A 93 5.54 11.75 8.64
N ARG A 94 5.69 11.82 7.31
CA ARG A 94 5.18 12.93 6.49
C ARG A 94 3.91 12.51 5.74
N PRO A 95 2.86 13.36 5.67
CA PRO A 95 1.67 13.06 4.87
C PRO A 95 2.04 12.92 3.40
N ASN A 96 1.51 11.88 2.75
CA ASN A 96 1.71 11.67 1.32
C ASN A 96 0.96 12.78 0.54
N LYS A 97 1.68 13.70 -0.10
CA LYS A 97 1.08 14.78 -0.91
C LYS A 97 0.76 14.29 -2.33
N PHE A 98 -0.12 13.31 -2.45
CA PHE A 98 -0.78 13.04 -3.73
C PHE A 98 -2.24 13.50 -3.61
N ASN A 99 -2.46 14.74 -4.05
CA ASN A 99 -3.78 15.28 -4.41
C ASN A 99 -3.96 15.13 -5.92
#